data_AF-A0A966KBY2-F1
#
_entry.id   AF-A0A966KBY2-F1
#
_cell.length_a   1.000
_cell.length_b   1.000
_cell.length_c   1.000
_cell.angle_alpha   90.00
_cell.angle_beta   90.00
_cell.angle_gamma   90.00
#
_symmetry.space_group_name_H-M   'P 1'
#
loop_
_entity.id
_entity.type
_entity.pdbx_description
1 polymer ?
#
loop_
_entity_poly.entity_id
_entity_poly.type
_entity_poly.pdbx_seq_one_letter_code
_entity_poly.pdbx_strand_id
1 'polypeptide(L)'
;MIEFLINPSNSMRVIKLRGYMNSPAIIPTREAGLERLKAFLPSAGKEYAALRNYDLGPENHLSVSMLSPYIRHRVLTETEVLKSVLSSQSQKSAEKFIQEIFWRTYWKGWLEMRPTVWAEYCSNLNK
;
A
#
# COMPACT_ATOMS: atom_id res chain seq x y z
N MET A 1 0.33 2.88 6.53
CA MET A 1 1.42 2.55 5.59
C MET A 1 2.46 3.68 5.44
N ILE A 2 2.11 4.95 5.67
CA ILE A 2 3.06 6.09 5.66
C ILE A 2 3.76 6.32 7.01
N GLU A 3 3.21 5.87 8.15
CA GLU A 3 3.86 6.06 9.47
C GLU A 3 5.15 5.24 9.66
N PHE A 4 5.42 4.25 8.82
CA PHE A 4 6.56 3.33 9.00
C PHE A 4 7.91 3.91 8.54
N LEU A 5 7.93 5.02 7.81
CA LEU A 5 9.17 5.53 7.18
C LEU A 5 9.79 6.77 7.85
N ILE A 6 9.21 7.31 8.94
CA ILE A 6 9.67 8.59 9.52
C ILE A 6 10.25 8.47 10.95
N ASN A 7 10.11 7.34 11.67
CA ASN A 7 10.61 7.26 13.05
C ASN A 7 11.29 5.90 13.40
N PRO A 8 12.63 5.80 13.31
CA PRO A 8 13.37 4.57 13.63
C PRO A 8 13.49 4.28 15.13
N SER A 9 12.95 5.12 16.02
CA SER A 9 13.14 5.00 17.48
C SER A 9 12.09 4.15 18.20
N ASN A 10 11.08 3.61 17.51
CA ASN A 10 10.06 2.78 18.16
C ASN A 10 10.45 1.30 18.14
N SER A 11 11.58 0.99 18.78
CA SER A 11 12.01 -0.38 19.06
C SER A 11 11.18 -0.95 20.21
N MET A 12 10.03 -1.55 19.89
CA MET A 12 9.48 -2.58 20.76
C MET A 12 8.48 -3.51 20.05
N ARG A 13 8.86 -4.80 20.01
CA ARG A 13 8.05 -6.03 19.90
C ARG A 13 8.19 -6.81 18.59
N VAL A 14 9.30 -7.55 18.54
CA VAL A 14 9.38 -8.89 17.95
C VAL A 14 8.47 -9.83 18.76
N ILE A 15 7.16 -9.86 18.52
CA ILE A 15 6.27 -10.92 19.08
C ILE A 15 5.14 -11.26 18.09
N LYS A 16 5.12 -12.55 17.68
CA LYS A 16 4.05 -13.35 17.04
C LYS A 16 3.89 -13.31 15.50
N LEU A 17 4.83 -13.95 14.80
CA LEU A 17 4.69 -14.41 13.41
C LEU A 17 3.67 -15.57 13.18
N ARG A 18 2.89 -15.97 14.20
CA ARG A 18 1.99 -17.15 14.12
C ARG A 18 0.53 -16.82 13.76
N GLY A 19 0.17 -15.54 13.65
CA GLY A 19 -1.20 -15.08 13.36
C GLY A 19 -1.44 -14.59 11.92
N TYR A 20 -0.41 -14.51 11.07
CA TYR A 20 -0.50 -13.99 9.70
C TYR A 20 -0.88 -15.04 8.65
N MET A 21 -1.32 -16.23 9.04
CA MET A 21 -1.59 -17.35 8.10
C MET A 21 -3.00 -17.33 7.47
N ASN A 22 -3.84 -16.34 7.78
CA ASN A 22 -5.20 -16.24 7.25
C ASN A 22 -5.42 -14.99 6.36
N SER A 23 -4.36 -14.26 6.00
CA SER A 23 -4.47 -13.26 4.93
C SER A 23 -4.87 -13.95 3.61
N PRO A 24 -5.85 -13.42 2.85
CA PRO A 24 -6.29 -14.05 1.61
C PRO A 24 -5.08 -14.25 0.69
N ALA A 25 -4.91 -15.47 0.20
CA ALA A 25 -3.80 -15.84 -0.66
C ALA A 25 -3.67 -14.84 -1.82
N ILE A 26 -2.49 -14.25 -1.97
CA ILE A 26 -2.19 -13.36 -3.10
C ILE A 26 -1.98 -14.24 -4.32
N ILE A 27 -2.93 -14.22 -5.25
CA ILE A 27 -2.81 -14.90 -6.53
C ILE A 27 -2.12 -13.93 -7.48
N PRO A 28 -0.89 -14.20 -7.96
CA PRO A 28 -0.09 -13.22 -8.70
C PRO A 28 -0.50 -13.11 -10.18
N THR A 29 -1.79 -13.04 -10.47
CA THR A 29 -2.33 -12.89 -11.84
C THR A 29 -2.99 -11.54 -12.03
N ARG A 30 -3.15 -11.12 -13.29
CA ARG A 30 -3.81 -9.86 -13.63
C ARG A 30 -5.29 -9.88 -13.27
N GLU A 31 -5.94 -11.01 -13.50
CA GLU A 31 -7.35 -11.24 -13.21
C GLU A 31 -7.61 -11.10 -11.71
N ALA A 32 -6.77 -11.72 -10.88
CA ALA A 32 -6.87 -11.59 -9.43
C ALA A 32 -6.65 -10.15 -8.93
N GLY A 33 -5.73 -9.42 -9.57
CA GLY A 33 -5.52 -8.00 -9.29
C GLY A 33 -6.75 -7.15 -9.62
N LEU A 34 -7.37 -7.38 -10.78
CA LEU A 34 -8.58 -6.67 -11.20
C LEU A 34 -9.77 -6.98 -10.29
N GLU A 35 -9.98 -8.25 -9.93
CA GLU A 35 -11.04 -8.63 -8.98
C GLU A 35 -10.81 -8.00 -7.60
N ARG A 36 -9.55 -7.95 -7.12
CA ARG A 36 -9.21 -7.25 -5.88
C ARG A 36 -9.52 -5.75 -5.97
N LEU A 37 -9.15 -5.10 -7.07
CA LEU A 37 -9.43 -3.69 -7.30
C LEU A 37 -10.94 -3.44 -7.27
N LYS A 38 -11.70 -4.24 -8.02
CA LYS A 38 -13.17 -4.16 -8.09
C LYS A 38 -13.81 -4.31 -6.72
N ALA A 39 -13.37 -5.29 -5.92
CA ALA A 39 -13.87 -5.50 -4.56
C ALA A 39 -13.59 -4.30 -3.63
N PHE A 40 -12.51 -3.57 -3.85
CA PHE A 40 -12.13 -2.41 -3.05
C PHE A 40 -12.84 -1.10 -3.46
N LEU A 41 -13.33 -0.97 -4.69
CA LEU A 41 -13.91 0.28 -5.21
C LEU A 41 -14.99 0.92 -4.31
N PRO A 42 -15.93 0.17 -3.69
CA PRO A 42 -16.93 0.75 -2.80
C PRO A 42 -16.33 1.48 -1.58
N SER A 43 -15.20 0.97 -1.07
CA SER A 43 -14.53 1.49 0.13
C SER A 43 -13.46 2.54 -0.17
N ALA A 44 -13.08 2.74 -1.44
CA ALA A 44 -12.00 3.64 -1.86
C ALA A 44 -12.23 5.15 -1.57
N GLY A 45 -13.41 5.52 -1.07
CA GLY A 45 -13.79 6.89 -0.72
C GLY A 45 -13.62 7.24 0.76
N LYS A 46 -14.71 7.70 1.38
CA LYS A 46 -14.74 8.17 2.78
C LYS A 46 -14.35 7.09 3.79
N GLU A 47 -14.74 5.84 3.52
CA GLU A 47 -14.41 4.70 4.38
C GLU A 47 -12.89 4.48 4.46
N TYR A 48 -12.21 4.42 3.31
CA TYR A 48 -10.75 4.39 3.28
C TYR A 48 -10.13 5.57 4.05
N ALA A 49 -10.63 6.80 3.83
CA ALA A 49 -10.10 7.98 4.51
C ALA A 49 -10.23 7.89 6.05
N ALA A 50 -11.34 7.34 6.54
CA ALA A 50 -11.60 7.18 7.97
C ALA A 50 -10.78 6.05 8.59
N LEU A 51 -10.58 4.94 7.86
CA LEU A 51 -10.08 3.70 8.44
C LEU A 51 -8.61 3.37 8.10
N ARG A 52 -7.98 4.07 7.14
CA ARG A 52 -6.63 3.74 6.62
C ARG A 52 -5.49 3.69 7.65
N ASN A 53 -5.68 4.30 8.82
CA ASN A 53 -4.67 4.36 9.89
C ASN A 53 -4.91 3.35 11.02
N TYR A 54 -6.02 2.63 10.99
CA TYR A 54 -6.37 1.68 12.04
C TYR A 54 -5.97 0.27 11.64
N ASP A 55 -5.27 -0.41 12.53
CA ASP A 55 -5.10 -1.86 12.49
C ASP A 55 -6.14 -2.50 13.41
N LEU A 56 -7.15 -3.11 12.81
CA LEU A 56 -8.27 -3.74 13.53
C LEU A 56 -7.97 -5.20 13.94
N GLY A 57 -6.71 -5.62 13.81
CA GLY A 57 -6.26 -6.97 14.14
C GLY A 57 -6.33 -7.93 12.95
N PRO A 58 -5.84 -9.17 13.16
CA PRO A 58 -5.80 -10.19 12.12
C PRO A 58 -7.22 -10.47 11.61
N GLU A 59 -7.35 -10.64 10.30
CA GLU A 59 -8.60 -10.81 9.53
C GLU A 59 -9.39 -9.56 9.18
N ASN A 60 -9.06 -8.39 9.75
CA ASN A 60 -9.89 -7.20 9.58
C ASN A 60 -9.19 -6.07 8.79
N HIS A 61 -8.41 -6.46 7.76
CA HIS A 61 -7.71 -5.56 6.85
C HIS A 61 -8.58 -5.04 5.68
N LEU A 62 -9.89 -4.92 5.91
CA LEU A 62 -10.85 -4.49 4.88
C LEU A 62 -10.68 -3.01 4.49
N SER A 63 -10.06 -2.23 5.37
CA SER A 63 -9.89 -0.79 5.25
C SER A 63 -8.83 -0.35 4.23
N VAL A 64 -8.05 -1.28 3.66
CA VAL A 64 -6.99 -1.00 2.67
C VAL A 64 -7.13 -1.88 1.43
N SER A 65 -6.64 -1.40 0.29
CA SER A 65 -6.90 -2.03 -1.00
C SER A 65 -6.20 -3.37 -1.24
N MET A 66 -5.11 -3.63 -0.51
CA MET A 66 -4.22 -4.79 -0.74
C MET A 66 -3.68 -4.88 -2.19
N LEU A 67 -3.62 -3.76 -2.93
CA LEU A 67 -3.18 -3.74 -4.33
C LEU A 67 -1.65 -3.67 -4.52
N SER A 68 -0.88 -3.48 -3.44
CA SER A 68 0.57 -3.29 -3.52
C SER A 68 1.34 -4.40 -4.25
N PRO A 69 0.99 -5.71 -4.15
CA PRO A 69 1.68 -6.75 -4.91
C PRO A 69 1.47 -6.61 -6.42
N TYR A 70 0.24 -6.30 -6.84
CA TYR A 70 -0.13 -6.16 -8.25
C TYR A 70 0.49 -4.91 -8.89
N ILE A 71 0.56 -3.80 -8.14
CA ILE A 71 1.16 -2.56 -8.64
C ILE A 71 2.70 -2.65 -8.64
N ARG A 72 3.32 -3.31 -7.65
CA ARG A 72 4.79 -3.52 -7.61
C ARG A 72 5.32 -4.19 -8.85
N HIS A 73 4.65 -5.24 -9.30
CA HIS A 73 5.08 -5.99 -10.48
C HIS A 73 4.46 -5.48 -11.78
N ARG A 74 3.83 -4.29 -11.78
CA ARG A 74 3.17 -3.68 -12.96
C ARG A 74 2.08 -4.55 -13.59
N VAL A 75 1.53 -5.51 -12.83
CA VAL A 75 0.36 -6.29 -13.23
C VAL A 75 -0.86 -5.37 -13.37
N LEU A 76 -0.94 -4.37 -12.49
CA LEU A 76 -1.82 -3.21 -12.62
C LEU A 76 -0.99 -1.93 -12.63
N THR A 77 -1.39 -0.97 -13.46
CA THR A 77 -0.80 0.37 -13.48
C THR A 77 -1.52 1.31 -12.52
N GLU A 78 -0.81 2.34 -12.03
CA GLU A 78 -1.41 3.40 -11.22
C GLU A 78 -2.53 4.11 -11.99
N THR A 79 -2.38 4.28 -13.31
CA THR A 79 -3.40 4.90 -14.16
C THR A 79 -4.68 4.06 -14.24
N GLU A 80 -4.59 2.73 -14.39
CA GLU A 80 -5.76 1.84 -14.36
C GLU A 80 -6.50 1.92 -13.01
N VAL A 81 -5.74 1.93 -11.92
CA VAL A 81 -6.29 2.05 -10.56
C VAL A 81 -7.00 3.39 -10.37
N LEU A 82 -6.35 4.50 -10.75
CA LEU A 82 -6.92 5.85 -10.63
C LEU A 82 -8.19 6.01 -11.46
N LYS A 83 -8.19 5.53 -12.72
CA LYS A 83 -9.38 5.56 -13.58
C LYS A 83 -10.54 4.78 -12.96
N SER A 84 -10.27 3.59 -12.43
CA SER A 84 -11.29 2.75 -11.80
C SER A 84 -11.89 3.42 -10.55
N VAL A 85 -11.05 4.01 -9.71
CA VAL A 85 -11.51 4.72 -8.51
C VAL A 85 -12.30 5.96 -8.86
N LEU A 86 -11.83 6.79 -9.80
CA LEU A 86 -12.54 7.99 -10.26
C LEU A 86 -13.85 7.66 -11.01
N SER A 87 -13.98 6.45 -11.56
CA SER A 87 -15.24 5.97 -12.14
C SER A 87 -16.28 5.52 -11.10
N SER A 88 -15.83 5.15 -9.89
CA SER A 88 -16.70 4.64 -8.82
C SER A 88 -16.94 5.63 -7.69
N GLN A 89 -16.03 6.59 -7.48
CA GLN A 89 -16.02 7.52 -6.36
C GLN A 89 -15.77 8.93 -6.88
N SER A 90 -16.32 9.94 -6.19
CA SER A 90 -15.97 11.33 -6.48
C SER A 90 -14.49 11.58 -6.16
N GLN A 91 -13.83 12.46 -6.93
CA GLN A 91 -12.44 12.85 -6.66
C GLN A 91 -12.25 13.34 -5.20
N LYS A 92 -13.22 14.10 -4.67
CA LYS A 92 -13.19 14.62 -3.30
C LYS A 92 -13.26 13.50 -2.27
N SER A 93 -14.12 12.50 -2.45
CA SER A 93 -14.22 11.38 -1.51
C SER A 93 -13.00 10.46 -1.55
N ALA A 94 -12.41 10.27 -2.72
CA ALA A 94 -11.25 9.40 -2.94
C ALA A 94 -9.89 10.09 -2.74
N GLU A 95 -9.86 11.37 -2.34
CA GLU A 95 -8.66 12.20 -2.29
C GLU A 95 -7.50 11.52 -1.54
N LYS A 96 -7.76 10.92 -0.38
CA LYS A 96 -6.75 10.23 0.43
C LYS A 96 -6.18 9.00 -0.27
N PHE A 97 -7.02 8.23 -0.95
CA PHE A 97 -6.54 7.07 -1.71
C PHE A 97 -5.70 7.50 -2.92
N ILE A 98 -6.14 8.53 -3.63
CA ILE A 98 -5.40 9.11 -4.77
C ILE A 98 -4.02 9.59 -4.31
N GLN A 99 -3.92 10.28 -3.18
CA GLN A 99 -2.65 10.71 -2.60
C GLN A 99 -1.69 9.55 -2.38
N GLU A 100 -2.16 8.39 -1.90
CA GLU A 100 -1.33 7.22 -1.63
C GLU A 100 -0.76 6.60 -2.92
N ILE A 101 -1.52 6.63 -4.02
CA ILE A 101 -1.02 6.24 -5.35
C ILE A 101 0.09 7.18 -5.83
N PHE A 102 -0.08 8.49 -5.63
CA PHE A 102 0.96 9.48 -5.97
C PHE A 102 2.20 9.34 -5.08
N TRP A 103 2.03 9.15 -3.77
CA TRP A 103 3.13 8.93 -2.83
C TRP A 103 4.02 7.77 -3.24
N ARG A 104 3.41 6.67 -3.72
CA ARG A 104 4.16 5.52 -4.22
C ARG A 104 5.06 5.88 -5.40
N THR A 105 4.54 6.65 -6.36
CA THR A 105 5.29 7.07 -7.55
C THR A 105 6.38 8.07 -7.19
N TYR A 106 6.07 9.02 -6.30
CA TYR A 106 7.00 10.00 -5.78
C TYR A 106 8.21 9.34 -5.11
N TRP A 107 7.99 8.43 -4.16
CA TRP A 107 9.08 7.76 -3.43
C TRP A 107 9.98 6.95 -4.36
N LYS A 108 9.39 6.31 -5.38
CA LYS A 108 10.16 5.61 -6.39
C LYS A 108 11.11 6.56 -7.13
N GLY A 109 10.60 7.66 -7.67
CA GLY A 109 11.44 8.65 -8.36
C GLY A 109 12.46 9.31 -7.43
N TRP A 110 12.09 9.59 -6.18
CA TRP A 110 12.98 10.17 -5.19
C TRP A 110 14.20 9.27 -4.90
N LEU A 111 13.97 7.95 -4.80
CA LEU A 111 15.01 6.94 -4.61
C LEU A 111 15.86 6.75 -5.87
N GLU A 112 15.25 6.75 -7.07
CA GLU A 112 15.98 6.67 -8.34
C GLU A 112 16.99 7.83 -8.52
N MET A 113 16.67 9.02 -8.01
CA MET A 113 17.56 10.18 -8.05
C MET A 113 18.64 10.18 -6.95
N ARG A 114 18.61 9.25 -6.00
CA ARG A 114 19.49 9.25 -4.81
C ARG A 114 20.10 7.87 -4.55
N PRO A 115 20.97 7.39 -5.46
CA PRO A 115 21.63 6.09 -5.30
C PRO A 115 22.48 6.00 -4.02
N THR A 116 22.94 7.13 -3.49
CA THR A 116 23.72 7.20 -2.24
C THR A 116 22.96 6.67 -1.03
N VAL A 117 21.64 6.85 -0.97
CA VAL A 117 20.80 6.37 0.15
C VAL A 117 20.90 4.85 0.29
N TRP A 118 20.88 4.13 -0.83
CA TRP A 118 21.04 2.67 -0.82
C TRP A 118 22.47 2.25 -0.46
N ALA A 119 23.47 2.93 -1.00
CA ALA A 119 24.87 2.65 -0.70
C ALA A 119 25.19 2.86 0.79
N GLU A 120 24.71 3.94 1.39
CA GLU A 120 24.86 4.23 2.82
C GLU A 120 24.15 3.18 3.68
N TYR A 121 22.93 2.78 3.30
CA TYR A 121 22.21 1.70 3.98
C TYR A 121 23.03 0.39 3.97
N CYS A 122 23.55 -0.02 2.81
CA CYS A 122 24.39 -1.23 2.69
C CYS A 122 25.68 -1.14 3.51
N SER A 123 26.32 0.03 3.54
CA SER A 123 27.53 0.26 4.33
C SER A 123 27.25 0.12 5.84
N ASN A 124 26.10 0.63 6.31
CA ASN A 124 25.72 0.55 7.71
C ASN A 124 25.25 -0.84 8.16
N LEU A 125 24.79 -1.71 7.26
CA LEU A 125 24.44 -3.10 7.59
C LEU A 125 25.67 -3.97 7.90
N ASN A 126 26.84 -3.60 7.38
CA ASN A 126 28.09 -4.35 7.53
C ASN A 126 28.99 -3.81 8.67
N LYS A 127 28.46 -2.93 9.52
CA LYS A 127 29.09 -2.42 10.74
C LYS A 127 28.49 -3.09 11.96
#